data_AF-A0A1B1ZXI8-F1
#
_entry.id   AF-A0A1B1ZXI8-F1
#
_cell.length_a   1.000
_cell.length_b   1.000
_cell.length_c   1.000
_cell.angle_alpha   90.00
_cell.angle_beta   90.00
_cell.angle_gamma   90.00
#
_symmetry.space_group_name_H-M   'P 1'
#
loop_
_entity.id
_entity.type
_entity.pdbx_description
1 polymer ?
#
loop_
_entity_poly.entity_id
_entity_poly.type
_entity_poly.pdbx_seq_one_letter_code
_entity_poly.pdbx_strand_id
1 'polypeptide(L)'
;MRTHAGSPLPDGLTDQWKRWERGRNRPDEFYRPLIAAALGTVVESLFPEERPRPPERNTEDLLLARSGMGTDELVERLRRSALDTATLDALAFTVEQFCCGYARRDPLDLLSETRRWLSRVAGLLERRTTFAEHRDLLDAAGQLTLLAGCLEYDAGRAGPAEATRRAALALGTEAGNPQVTGWAHEMRAWFALTGGRHREVIDAAHAGQDAAPGRSVAVQLHAQEAKAWARIGDRRNVHTALEQGRSLLDALPAPDRPDHHFVVDPQKYDFYAMDCHRLIGDDALAGLLATEVLRRSGPDGCAPSPMRAAEAEITLAVVAARRDDLDAALVHGTNALDGARRSAPSLRMVGTELATALEDRFPVDSRATDFRRVLDEVTAPV
;
A
#
# COMPACT_ATOMS: atom_id res chain seq x y z
N MET A 1 48.08 -45.10 -2.11
CA MET A 1 47.48 -43.78 -1.82
C MET A 1 47.59 -42.93 -3.08
N ARG A 2 46.51 -42.32 -3.56
CA ARG A 2 46.53 -41.36 -4.69
C ARG A 2 46.40 -39.96 -4.11
N THR A 3 47.11 -38.99 -4.67
CA THR A 3 47.03 -37.60 -4.20
C THR A 3 45.85 -36.87 -4.83
N HIS A 4 45.16 -36.06 -4.02
CA HIS A 4 44.30 -34.99 -4.51
C HIS A 4 45.07 -33.66 -4.73
N ALA A 5 46.41 -33.70 -4.64
CA ALA A 5 47.32 -32.57 -4.80
C ALA A 5 48.39 -32.87 -5.88
N GLY A 6 48.85 -31.83 -6.57
CA GLY A 6 49.77 -31.92 -7.74
C GLY A 6 51.24 -32.19 -7.42
N SER A 7 51.58 -32.70 -6.23
CA SER A 7 52.96 -33.03 -5.83
C SER A 7 53.09 -34.53 -5.52
N PRO A 8 54.21 -35.18 -5.89
CA PRO A 8 54.45 -36.59 -5.59
C PRO A 8 54.54 -36.83 -4.07
N LEU A 9 53.99 -37.95 -3.61
CA LEU A 9 54.02 -38.32 -2.19
C LEU A 9 55.43 -38.73 -1.77
N PRO A 10 55.89 -38.35 -0.57
CA PRO A 10 57.19 -38.76 -0.06
C PRO A 10 57.23 -40.28 0.22
N ASP A 11 58.43 -40.85 0.04
CA ASP A 11 58.71 -42.24 0.37
C ASP A 11 58.42 -42.52 1.86
N GLY A 12 57.76 -43.65 2.13
CA GLY A 12 57.40 -44.05 3.50
C GLY A 12 56.02 -43.58 4.00
N LEU A 13 55.29 -42.72 3.28
CA LEU A 13 53.92 -42.29 3.66
C LEU A 13 52.96 -43.48 3.84
N THR A 14 53.02 -44.45 2.93
CA THR A 14 52.17 -45.66 2.97
C THR A 14 52.50 -46.54 4.18
N ASP A 15 53.76 -46.58 4.60
CA ASP A 15 54.18 -47.35 5.77
C ASP A 15 53.78 -46.66 7.06
N GLN A 16 53.84 -45.33 7.12
CA GLN A 16 53.33 -44.55 8.25
C GLN A 16 51.83 -44.75 8.43
N TRP A 17 51.06 -44.70 7.34
CA TRP A 17 49.63 -45.02 7.36
C TRP A 17 49.36 -46.43 7.90
N LYS A 18 50.01 -47.46 7.34
CA LYS A 18 49.81 -48.86 7.77
C LYS A 18 50.21 -49.11 9.22
N ARG A 19 51.24 -48.41 9.73
CA ARG A 19 51.65 -48.51 11.14
C ARG A 19 50.60 -47.89 12.06
N TRP A 20 50.04 -46.75 11.66
CA TRP A 20 48.97 -46.09 12.41
C TRP A 20 47.66 -46.88 12.40
N GLU A 21 47.24 -47.39 11.25
CA GLU A 21 46.04 -48.24 11.09
C GLU A 21 46.13 -49.52 11.95
N ARG A 22 47.35 -50.02 12.17
CA ARG A 22 47.63 -51.16 13.06
C ARG A 22 47.81 -50.76 14.54
N GLY A 23 47.53 -49.51 14.91
CA GLY A 23 47.61 -48.99 16.27
C GLY A 23 49.03 -48.88 16.84
N ARG A 24 50.08 -48.90 16.00
CA ARG A 24 51.48 -48.96 16.49
C ARG A 24 52.08 -47.60 16.80
N ASN A 25 51.81 -46.61 15.96
CA ASN A 25 52.34 -45.26 16.15
C ASN A 25 51.43 -44.22 15.47
N ARG A 26 51.31 -43.04 16.08
CA ARG A 26 50.69 -41.86 15.48
C ARG A 26 51.69 -41.20 14.52
N PRO A 27 51.33 -40.90 13.26
CA PRO A 27 52.21 -40.18 12.34
C PRO A 27 52.56 -38.81 12.92
N ASP A 28 53.78 -38.35 12.67
CA ASP A 28 54.27 -37.05 13.13
C ASP A 28 53.60 -35.87 12.39
N GLU A 29 53.96 -34.64 12.76
CA GLU A 29 53.46 -33.42 12.12
C GLU A 29 53.74 -33.34 10.62
N PHE A 30 54.78 -34.01 10.14
CA PHE A 30 55.13 -34.00 8.72
C PHE A 30 54.22 -34.91 7.90
N TYR A 31 53.94 -36.14 8.38
CA TYR A 31 53.15 -37.11 7.62
C TYR A 31 51.63 -36.90 7.75
N ARG A 32 51.13 -36.35 8.86
CA ARG A 32 49.68 -36.17 9.11
C ARG A 32 48.94 -35.37 8.01
N PRO A 33 49.41 -34.17 7.60
CA PRO A 33 48.76 -33.39 6.54
C PRO A 33 48.74 -34.11 5.19
N LEU A 34 49.81 -34.82 4.87
CA LEU A 34 49.96 -35.55 3.61
C LEU A 34 49.03 -36.76 3.53
N ILE A 35 48.87 -37.48 4.64
CA ILE A 35 47.91 -38.58 4.74
C ILE A 35 46.47 -38.08 4.59
N ALA A 36 46.12 -36.98 5.26
CA ALA A 36 44.78 -36.39 5.17
C ALA A 36 44.47 -35.92 3.73
N ALA A 37 45.42 -35.22 3.10
CA ALA A 37 45.30 -34.80 1.70
C ALA A 37 45.19 -35.99 0.72
N ALA A 38 45.91 -37.09 0.95
CA ALA A 38 45.84 -38.29 0.13
C ALA A 38 44.52 -39.07 0.29
N LEU A 39 43.79 -38.84 1.38
CA LEU A 39 42.49 -39.46 1.65
C LEU A 39 41.32 -38.48 1.42
N GLY A 40 41.60 -37.26 0.94
CA GLY A 40 40.59 -36.25 0.65
C GLY A 40 39.87 -35.74 1.91
N THR A 41 40.54 -35.72 3.06
CA THR A 41 39.99 -35.28 4.35
C THR A 41 40.94 -34.31 5.06
N VAL A 42 40.54 -33.84 6.24
CA VAL A 42 41.34 -32.94 7.10
C VAL A 42 42.08 -33.72 8.18
N VAL A 43 43.23 -33.18 8.63
CA VAL A 43 44.09 -33.82 9.63
C VAL A 43 43.33 -34.20 10.90
N GLU A 44 42.50 -33.30 11.42
CA GLU A 44 41.74 -33.54 12.67
C GLU A 44 40.69 -34.65 12.55
N SER A 45 40.21 -34.96 11.34
CA SER A 45 39.27 -36.07 11.15
C SER A 45 39.94 -37.44 11.29
N LEU A 46 41.23 -37.54 10.96
CA LEU A 46 42.01 -38.78 11.05
C LEU A 46 42.82 -38.83 12.34
N PHE A 47 43.41 -37.70 12.72
CA PHE A 47 44.34 -37.58 13.84
C PHE A 47 43.87 -36.49 14.80
N PRO A 48 42.71 -36.68 15.47
CA PRO A 48 42.20 -35.69 16.41
C PRO A 48 43.27 -35.40 17.46
N GLU A 49 43.67 -34.14 17.63
CA GLU A 49 44.43 -33.75 18.81
C GLU A 49 43.61 -34.17 20.04
N GLU A 50 44.23 -34.89 20.98
CA GLU A 50 43.69 -35.04 22.33
C GLU A 50 43.82 -33.69 23.04
N ARG A 51 43.10 -32.67 22.55
CA ARG A 51 42.84 -31.50 23.36
C ARG A 51 42.02 -32.00 24.54
N PRO A 52 42.41 -31.72 25.79
CA PRO A 52 41.53 -31.99 26.91
C PRO A 52 40.19 -31.33 26.56
N ARG A 53 39.13 -32.14 26.53
CA ARG A 53 37.77 -31.59 26.38
C ARG A 53 37.68 -30.48 27.42
N PRO A 54 37.34 -29.23 27.04
CA PRO A 54 36.99 -28.24 28.04
C PRO A 54 35.97 -28.92 28.95
N PRO A 55 36.05 -28.75 30.29
CA PRO A 55 35.05 -29.34 31.16
C PRO A 55 33.69 -29.02 30.57
N GLU A 56 32.82 -30.03 30.43
CA GLU A 56 31.44 -29.87 29.99
C GLU A 56 30.75 -28.92 30.96
N ARG A 57 30.99 -27.61 30.80
CA ARG A 57 30.16 -26.59 31.42
C ARG A 57 28.87 -26.71 30.66
N ASN A 58 27.87 -27.29 31.32
CA ASN A 58 26.53 -27.37 30.78
C ASN A 58 26.19 -25.99 30.21
N THR A 59 25.76 -25.95 28.96
CA THR A 59 25.49 -24.66 28.28
C THR A 59 24.42 -23.88 29.04
N GLU A 60 23.53 -24.59 29.73
CA GLU A 60 22.60 -24.08 30.74
C GLU A 60 23.28 -23.38 31.91
N ASP A 61 24.34 -23.95 32.50
CA ASP A 61 25.04 -23.32 33.64
C ASP A 61 25.72 -22.02 33.21
N LEU A 62 26.24 -21.96 31.98
CA LEU A 62 26.81 -20.73 31.40
C LEU A 62 25.73 -19.68 31.10
N LEU A 63 24.54 -20.11 30.64
CA LEU A 63 23.39 -19.23 30.42
C LEU A 63 22.86 -18.70 31.76
N LEU A 64 22.58 -19.57 32.72
CA LEU A 64 22.19 -19.21 34.09
C LEU A 64 23.22 -18.26 34.74
N ALA A 65 24.52 -18.52 34.60
CA ALA A 65 25.55 -17.65 35.16
C ALA A 65 25.65 -16.28 34.47
N ARG A 66 25.27 -16.17 33.19
CA ARG A 66 25.34 -14.91 32.41
C ARG A 66 24.05 -14.11 32.39
N SER A 67 22.90 -14.76 32.23
CA SER A 67 21.58 -14.14 32.14
C SER A 67 20.74 -14.29 33.41
N GLY A 68 21.15 -15.11 34.38
CA GLY A 68 20.35 -15.41 35.57
C GLY A 68 19.11 -16.27 35.30
N MET A 69 18.98 -16.83 34.09
CA MET A 69 17.79 -17.52 33.59
C MET A 69 18.18 -18.75 32.79
N GLY A 70 17.39 -19.81 32.89
CA GLY A 70 17.48 -21.01 32.03
C GLY A 70 16.99 -20.75 30.61
N THR A 71 17.27 -21.68 29.69
CA THR A 71 16.88 -21.55 28.27
C THR A 71 15.35 -21.50 28.10
N ASP A 72 14.63 -22.30 28.88
CA ASP A 72 13.18 -22.34 28.96
C ASP A 72 12.58 -21.00 29.43
N GLU A 73 13.11 -20.43 30.50
CA GLU A 73 12.67 -19.14 31.03
C GLU A 73 12.97 -18.00 30.04
N LEU A 74 14.11 -18.05 29.34
CA LEU A 74 14.42 -17.14 28.25
C LEU A 74 13.41 -17.24 27.11
N VAL A 75 13.06 -18.45 26.67
CA VAL A 75 12.07 -18.70 25.62
C VAL A 75 10.67 -18.25 26.06
N GLU A 76 10.28 -18.50 27.31
CA GLU A 76 9.01 -18.03 27.85
C GLU A 76 8.97 -16.49 27.86
N ARG A 77 10.04 -15.83 28.32
CA ARG A 77 10.16 -14.37 28.26
C ARG A 77 10.00 -13.87 26.83
N LEU A 78 10.64 -14.49 25.85
CA LEU A 78 10.55 -14.08 24.46
C LEU A 78 9.12 -14.19 23.89
N ARG A 79 8.30 -15.10 24.43
CA ARG A 79 6.91 -15.32 24.00
C ARG A 79 5.86 -14.53 24.80
N ARG A 80 6.22 -13.95 25.95
CA ARG A 80 5.28 -13.16 26.77
C ARG A 80 4.83 -11.91 26.03
N SER A 81 3.52 -11.80 25.80
CA SER A 81 2.83 -10.61 25.32
C SER A 81 2.05 -9.94 26.45
N ALA A 82 1.95 -8.61 26.39
CA ALA A 82 1.05 -7.82 27.22
C ALA A 82 -0.30 -7.54 26.53
N LEU A 83 -0.52 -8.11 25.34
CA LEU A 83 -1.74 -7.99 24.55
C LEU A 83 -2.46 -9.34 24.48
N ASP A 84 -3.78 -9.28 24.38
CA ASP A 84 -4.61 -10.43 24.05
C ASP A 84 -5.13 -10.33 22.61
N THR A 85 -5.51 -11.47 22.04
CA THR A 85 -6.05 -11.55 20.67
C THR A 85 -7.31 -10.70 20.52
N ALA A 86 -8.17 -10.66 21.54
CA ALA A 86 -9.40 -9.87 21.52
C ALA A 86 -9.14 -8.36 21.34
N THR A 87 -8.06 -7.82 21.92
CA THR A 87 -7.67 -6.41 21.74
C THR A 87 -7.23 -6.13 20.30
N LEU A 88 -6.48 -7.03 19.69
CA LEU A 88 -6.04 -6.89 18.29
C LEU A 88 -7.21 -7.04 17.31
N ASP A 89 -8.10 -8.00 17.55
CA ASP A 89 -9.32 -8.18 16.75
C ASP A 89 -10.23 -6.95 16.83
N ALA A 90 -10.42 -6.40 18.03
CA ALA A 90 -11.21 -5.18 18.24
C ALA A 90 -10.56 -3.94 17.57
N LEU A 91 -9.23 -3.87 17.56
CA LEU A 91 -8.50 -2.83 16.84
C LEU A 91 -8.70 -2.97 15.33
N ALA A 92 -8.48 -4.16 14.77
CA ALA A 92 -8.65 -4.43 13.34
C ALA A 92 -10.07 -4.10 12.87
N PHE A 93 -11.09 -4.54 13.62
CA PHE A 93 -12.49 -4.19 13.37
C PHE A 93 -12.71 -2.67 13.41
N THR A 94 -12.14 -1.97 14.39
CA THR A 94 -12.30 -0.51 14.48
C THR A 94 -11.69 0.21 13.29
N VAL A 95 -10.51 -0.21 12.84
CA VAL A 95 -9.83 0.36 11.66
C VAL A 95 -10.68 0.13 10.40
N GLU A 96 -11.22 -1.07 10.21
CA GLU A 96 -12.11 -1.38 9.09
C GLU A 96 -13.34 -0.47 9.08
N GLN A 97 -13.99 -0.30 10.23
CA GLN A 97 -15.17 0.56 10.37
C GLN A 97 -14.87 2.04 10.07
N PHE A 98 -13.68 2.51 10.42
CA PHE A 98 -13.25 3.88 10.09
C PHE A 98 -13.05 4.05 8.59
N CYS A 99 -12.41 3.08 7.94
CA CYS A 99 -12.21 3.10 6.49
C CYS A 99 -13.53 3.00 5.72
N CYS A 100 -14.51 2.24 6.22
CA CYS A 100 -15.86 2.17 5.67
C CYS A 100 -16.67 3.46 5.91
N GLY A 101 -16.36 4.18 6.98
CA GLY A 101 -16.98 5.46 7.33
C GLY A 101 -16.52 6.64 6.47
N TYR A 102 -15.38 6.54 5.78
CA TYR A 102 -14.71 7.63 5.05
C TYR A 102 -15.64 8.41 4.09
N ALA A 103 -16.50 7.70 3.38
CA ALA A 103 -17.35 8.30 2.35
C ALA A 103 -18.50 9.15 2.92
N ARG A 104 -18.90 8.94 4.19
CA ARG A 104 -20.16 9.47 4.74
C ARG A 104 -20.00 10.28 6.01
N ARG A 105 -19.03 9.94 6.84
CA ARG A 105 -18.81 10.62 8.12
C ARG A 105 -18.29 12.05 7.89
N ASP A 106 -18.55 12.92 8.87
CA ASP A 106 -17.90 14.22 8.91
C ASP A 106 -16.36 14.02 8.92
N PRO A 107 -15.61 14.70 8.03
CA PRO A 107 -14.19 14.46 7.88
C PRO A 107 -13.36 14.95 9.08
N LEU A 108 -13.79 16.00 9.80
CA LEU A 108 -13.06 16.52 10.96
C LEU A 108 -13.24 15.61 12.18
N ASP A 109 -14.46 15.11 12.39
CA ASP A 109 -14.75 14.14 13.44
C ASP A 109 -13.98 12.84 13.20
N LEU A 110 -14.05 12.29 11.97
CA LEU A 110 -13.34 11.06 11.63
C LEU A 110 -11.82 11.23 11.73
N LEU A 111 -11.26 12.38 11.31
CA LEU A 111 -9.83 12.66 11.44
C LEU A 111 -9.40 12.73 12.91
N SER A 112 -10.20 13.38 13.75
CA SER A 112 -9.94 13.51 15.19
C SER A 112 -9.95 12.14 15.88
N GLU A 113 -10.93 11.30 15.56
CA GLU A 113 -10.98 9.93 16.07
C GLU A 113 -9.83 9.06 15.56
N THR A 114 -9.49 9.17 14.27
CA THR A 114 -8.37 8.45 13.65
C THR A 114 -7.06 8.77 14.37
N ARG A 115 -6.80 10.05 14.66
CA ARG A 115 -5.62 10.50 15.42
C ARG A 115 -5.60 9.96 16.84
N ARG A 116 -6.75 9.94 17.53
CA ARG A 116 -6.86 9.34 18.87
C ARG A 116 -6.51 7.85 18.85
N TRP A 117 -6.95 7.12 17.83
CA TRP A 117 -6.60 5.71 17.66
C TRP A 117 -5.14 5.49 17.30
N LEU A 118 -4.53 6.35 16.47
CA LEU A 118 -3.08 6.33 16.25
C LEU A 118 -2.29 6.51 17.55
N SER A 119 -2.69 7.46 18.41
CA SER A 119 -2.07 7.62 19.74
C SER A 119 -2.25 6.38 20.62
N ARG A 120 -3.41 5.72 20.54
CA ARG A 120 -3.64 4.46 21.27
C ARG A 120 -2.74 3.34 20.76
N VAL A 121 -2.61 3.17 19.44
CA VAL A 121 -1.72 2.17 18.84
C VAL A 121 -0.26 2.44 19.21
N ALA A 122 0.18 3.70 19.19
CA ALA A 122 1.51 4.08 19.65
C ALA A 122 1.77 3.64 21.12
N GLY A 123 0.80 3.85 22.02
CA GLY A 123 0.90 3.36 23.40
C GLY A 123 0.88 1.84 23.53
N LEU A 124 0.26 1.11 22.59
CA LEU A 124 0.32 -0.36 22.54
C LEU A 124 1.69 -0.85 22.05
N LEU A 125 2.32 -0.13 21.11
CA LEU A 125 3.66 -0.44 20.61
C LEU A 125 4.75 -0.26 21.68
N GLU A 126 4.52 0.57 22.70
CA GLU A 126 5.40 0.71 23.87
C GLU A 126 5.32 -0.50 24.83
N ARG A 127 4.33 -1.37 24.67
CA ARG A 127 4.18 -2.57 25.49
C ARG A 127 4.99 -3.74 24.94
N ARG A 128 5.23 -4.73 25.80
CA ARG A 128 5.84 -5.99 25.38
C ARG A 128 4.90 -6.72 24.42
N THR A 129 5.35 -6.89 23.18
CA THR A 129 4.62 -7.56 22.10
C THR A 129 5.50 -8.64 21.48
N THR A 130 4.88 -9.68 20.96
CA THR A 130 5.54 -10.59 20.02
C THR A 130 5.72 -9.90 18.67
N PHE A 131 6.59 -10.44 17.82
CA PHE A 131 6.82 -9.87 16.48
C PHE A 131 5.55 -9.83 15.63
N ALA A 132 4.70 -10.87 15.71
CA ALA A 132 3.44 -10.91 14.95
C ALA A 132 2.50 -9.78 15.38
N GLU A 133 2.28 -9.63 16.70
CA GLU A 133 1.41 -8.57 17.23
C GLU A 133 1.99 -7.17 16.95
N HIS A 134 3.31 -7.01 17.02
CA HIS A 134 3.97 -5.75 16.68
C HIS A 134 3.70 -5.37 15.21
N ARG A 135 3.82 -6.33 14.29
CA ARG A 135 3.48 -6.13 12.88
C ARG A 135 2.00 -5.80 12.71
N ASP A 136 1.09 -6.50 13.39
CA ASP A 136 -0.35 -6.25 13.29
C ASP A 136 -0.71 -4.83 13.81
N LEU A 137 -0.01 -4.35 14.85
CA LEU A 137 -0.13 -2.97 15.32
C LEU A 137 0.42 -1.95 14.30
N LEU A 138 1.55 -2.24 13.64
CA LEU A 138 2.08 -1.38 12.58
C LEU A 138 1.14 -1.37 11.36
N ASP A 139 0.49 -2.49 11.04
CA ASP A 139 -0.52 -2.58 9.99
C ASP A 139 -1.73 -1.69 10.29
N ALA A 140 -2.25 -1.77 11.52
CA ALA A 140 -3.33 -0.90 11.98
C ALA A 140 -2.91 0.58 11.97
N ALA A 141 -1.69 0.90 12.42
CA ALA A 141 -1.14 2.24 12.36
C ALA A 141 -1.03 2.74 10.92
N GLY A 142 -0.53 1.91 9.99
CA GLY A 142 -0.40 2.21 8.58
C GLY A 142 -1.75 2.57 7.94
N GLN A 143 -2.78 1.75 8.16
CA GLN A 143 -4.12 1.99 7.65
C GLN A 143 -4.77 3.25 8.23
N LEU A 144 -4.66 3.48 9.54
CA LEU A 144 -5.13 4.72 10.17
C LEU A 144 -4.38 5.95 9.64
N THR A 145 -3.07 5.82 9.38
CA THR A 145 -2.25 6.91 8.82
C THR A 145 -2.66 7.21 7.38
N LEU A 146 -2.93 6.20 6.54
CA LEU A 146 -3.51 6.42 5.21
C LEU A 146 -4.84 7.18 5.30
N LEU A 147 -5.75 6.74 6.18
CA LEU A 147 -7.05 7.37 6.36
C LEU A 147 -6.92 8.83 6.79
N ALA A 148 -6.03 9.11 7.75
CA ALA A 148 -5.76 10.47 8.18
C ALA A 148 -5.27 11.35 7.01
N GLY A 149 -4.36 10.82 6.18
CA GLY A 149 -3.85 11.55 5.02
C GLY A 149 -4.93 11.82 3.96
N CYS A 150 -5.85 10.88 3.72
CA CYS A 150 -6.99 11.12 2.83
C CYS A 150 -7.89 12.26 3.33
N LEU A 151 -8.20 12.25 4.63
CA LEU A 151 -9.04 13.28 5.27
C LEU A 151 -8.38 14.65 5.31
N GLU A 152 -7.07 14.69 5.56
CA GLU A 152 -6.27 15.92 5.46
C GLU A 152 -6.28 16.49 4.05
N TYR A 153 -6.14 15.63 3.04
CA TYR A 153 -6.14 16.06 1.65
C TYR A 153 -7.51 16.55 1.19
N ASP A 154 -8.59 15.85 1.57
CA ASP A 154 -9.96 16.27 1.31
C ASP A 154 -10.26 17.68 1.87
N ALA A 155 -9.69 18.00 3.03
CA ALA A 155 -9.76 19.31 3.67
C ALA A 155 -8.85 20.37 3.03
N GLY A 156 -8.16 20.07 1.92
CA GLY A 156 -7.26 20.99 1.22
C GLY A 156 -5.89 21.14 1.88
N ARG A 157 -5.55 20.33 2.89
CA ARG A 157 -4.28 20.42 3.64
C ARG A 157 -3.19 19.58 2.98
N ALA A 158 -2.77 19.96 1.77
CA ALA A 158 -1.85 19.18 0.94
C ALA A 158 -0.49 18.90 1.61
N GLY A 159 0.10 19.87 2.31
CA GLY A 159 1.39 19.71 3.01
C GLY A 159 1.33 18.64 4.12
N PRO A 160 0.40 18.78 5.10
CA PRO A 160 0.16 17.74 6.09
C PRO A 160 -0.15 16.38 5.49
N ALA A 161 -1.06 16.32 4.51
CA ALA A 161 -1.44 15.06 3.86
C ALA A 161 -0.24 14.35 3.21
N GLU A 162 0.68 15.08 2.57
CA GLU A 162 1.89 14.51 1.97
C GLU A 162 2.89 14.01 3.03
N ALA A 163 2.99 14.67 4.19
CA ALA A 163 3.79 14.18 5.30
C ALA A 163 3.20 12.88 5.89
N THR A 164 1.88 12.89 6.11
CA THR A 164 1.13 11.73 6.62
C THR A 164 1.20 10.54 5.66
N ARG A 165 1.06 10.77 4.35
CA ARG A 165 1.23 9.75 3.30
C ARG A 165 2.62 9.10 3.34
N ARG A 166 3.69 9.90 3.49
CA ARG A 166 5.05 9.37 3.62
C ARG A 166 5.24 8.54 4.90
N ALA A 167 4.63 8.96 6.01
CA ALA A 167 4.64 8.18 7.24
C ALA A 167 3.92 6.83 7.07
N ALA A 168 2.76 6.81 6.39
CA ALA A 168 2.06 5.57 6.05
C ALA A 168 2.91 4.63 5.18
N LEU A 169 3.62 5.18 4.18
CA LEU A 169 4.54 4.40 3.35
C LEU A 169 5.67 3.77 4.18
N ALA A 170 6.24 4.53 5.12
CA ALA A 170 7.29 4.04 6.01
C ALA A 170 6.77 2.90 6.90
N LEU A 171 5.61 3.08 7.54
CA LEU A 171 4.95 2.06 8.36
C LEU A 171 4.63 0.79 7.56
N GLY A 172 4.07 0.94 6.36
CA GLY A 172 3.78 -0.19 5.47
C GLY A 172 5.03 -0.93 5.02
N THR A 173 6.13 -0.21 4.78
CA THR A 173 7.42 -0.82 4.42
C THR A 173 8.00 -1.60 5.60
N GLU A 174 7.96 -1.02 6.80
CA GLU A 174 8.45 -1.64 8.03
C GLU A 174 7.64 -2.89 8.41
N ALA A 175 6.32 -2.83 8.26
CA ALA A 175 5.42 -3.97 8.49
C ALA A 175 5.50 -5.05 7.39
N GLY A 176 6.11 -4.74 6.24
CA GLY A 176 6.09 -5.60 5.06
C GLY A 176 4.69 -5.74 4.45
N ASN A 177 3.87 -4.70 4.54
CA ASN A 177 2.49 -4.68 4.09
C ASN A 177 2.35 -4.05 2.70
N PRO A 178 2.20 -4.85 1.62
CA PRO A 178 2.08 -4.34 0.26
C PRO A 178 0.79 -3.53 0.06
N GLN A 179 -0.28 -3.80 0.81
CA GLN A 179 -1.52 -3.05 0.68
C GLN A 179 -1.34 -1.61 1.17
N VAL A 180 -0.74 -1.42 2.35
CA VAL A 180 -0.49 -0.07 2.88
C VAL A 180 0.46 0.73 1.99
N THR A 181 1.55 0.10 1.55
CA THR A 181 2.52 0.76 0.65
C THR A 181 1.89 1.12 -0.70
N GLY A 182 1.13 0.22 -1.32
CA GLY A 182 0.41 0.49 -2.56
C GLY A 182 -0.57 1.65 -2.43
N TRP A 183 -1.35 1.73 -1.33
CA TRP A 183 -2.27 2.85 -1.10
C TRP A 183 -1.54 4.17 -0.83
N ALA A 184 -0.36 4.14 -0.21
CA ALA A 184 0.46 5.35 -0.08
C ALA A 184 1.00 5.85 -1.44
N HIS A 185 1.20 4.97 -2.41
CA HIS A 185 1.51 5.33 -3.80
C HIS A 185 0.27 5.84 -4.54
N GLU A 186 -0.89 5.23 -4.32
CA GLU A 186 -2.17 5.70 -4.87
C GLU A 186 -2.49 7.12 -4.40
N MET A 187 -2.32 7.43 -3.12
CA MET A 187 -2.47 8.79 -2.61
C MET A 187 -1.49 9.76 -3.28
N ARG A 188 -0.25 9.34 -3.56
CA ARG A 188 0.72 10.18 -4.30
C ARG A 188 0.20 10.47 -5.72
N ALA A 189 -0.35 9.46 -6.39
CA ALA A 189 -0.94 9.59 -7.71
C ALA A 189 -2.14 10.55 -7.69
N TRP A 190 -3.05 10.37 -6.73
CA TRP A 190 -4.18 11.27 -6.53
C TRP A 190 -3.76 12.71 -6.25
N PHE A 191 -2.81 12.93 -5.32
CA PHE A 191 -2.33 14.27 -4.96
C PHE A 191 -1.63 14.98 -6.12
N ALA A 192 -0.97 14.21 -7.00
CA ALA A 192 -0.39 14.71 -8.23
C ALA A 192 -1.46 15.06 -9.27
N LEU A 193 -2.50 14.23 -9.40
CA LEU A 193 -3.58 14.40 -10.37
C LEU A 193 -4.34 15.70 -10.14
N THR A 194 -4.83 15.91 -8.92
CA THR A 194 -5.55 17.15 -8.53
C THR A 194 -4.64 18.38 -8.50
N GLY A 195 -3.32 18.19 -8.48
CA GLY A 195 -2.33 19.24 -8.67
C GLY A 195 -1.90 19.46 -10.14
N GLY A 196 -2.50 18.79 -11.11
CA GLY A 196 -2.18 18.91 -12.54
C GLY A 196 -0.84 18.30 -12.96
N ARG A 197 -0.17 17.53 -12.10
CA ARG A 197 1.15 16.93 -12.35
C ARG A 197 1.00 15.55 -12.97
N HIS A 198 0.40 15.47 -14.16
CA HIS A 198 -0.04 14.21 -14.79
C HIS A 198 1.08 13.17 -14.98
N ARG A 199 2.32 13.58 -15.27
CA ARG A 199 3.45 12.64 -15.38
C ARG A 199 3.81 11.99 -14.05
N GLU A 200 3.75 12.75 -12.96
CA GLU A 200 3.98 12.21 -11.61
C GLU A 200 2.89 11.22 -11.19
N VAL A 201 1.67 11.36 -11.72
CA VAL A 201 0.59 10.37 -11.52
C VAL A 201 0.98 9.03 -12.10
N ILE A 202 1.51 9.03 -13.34
CA ILE A 202 1.94 7.81 -14.04
C ILE A 202 3.10 7.15 -13.27
N ASP A 203 4.12 7.94 -12.90
CA ASP A 203 5.27 7.42 -12.12
C ASP A 203 4.82 6.83 -10.77
N ALA A 204 3.90 7.50 -10.08
CA ALA A 204 3.36 7.03 -8.81
C ALA A 204 2.50 5.76 -9.00
N ALA A 205 1.75 5.67 -10.10
CA ALA A 205 0.94 4.52 -10.42
C ALA A 205 1.77 3.28 -10.71
N HIS A 206 2.80 3.38 -11.54
CA HIS A 206 3.71 2.26 -11.81
C HIS A 206 4.41 1.79 -10.52
N ALA A 207 4.94 2.73 -9.72
CA ALA A 207 5.59 2.38 -8.45
C ALA A 207 4.63 1.66 -7.48
N GLY A 208 3.36 2.05 -7.43
CA GLY A 208 2.38 1.39 -6.57
C GLY A 208 1.89 0.03 -7.12
N GLN A 209 1.82 -0.13 -8.45
CA GLN A 209 1.52 -1.39 -9.10
C GLN A 209 2.62 -2.42 -8.81
N ASP A 210 3.89 -1.99 -8.86
CA ASP A 210 5.05 -2.82 -8.53
C ASP A 210 5.11 -3.18 -7.04
N ALA A 211 4.72 -2.24 -6.15
CA ALA A 211 4.71 -2.47 -4.70
C ALA A 211 3.57 -3.40 -4.24
N ALA A 212 2.44 -3.42 -4.96
CA ALA A 212 1.24 -4.15 -4.58
C ALA A 212 0.60 -4.93 -5.75
N PRO A 213 1.36 -5.82 -6.42
CA PRO A 213 0.86 -6.52 -7.60
C PRO A 213 -0.30 -7.45 -7.23
N GLY A 214 -1.31 -7.52 -8.09
CA GLY A 214 -2.45 -8.41 -7.87
C GLY A 214 -3.35 -8.01 -6.70
N ARG A 215 -3.30 -6.75 -6.24
CA ARG A 215 -4.13 -6.24 -5.15
C ARG A 215 -5.14 -5.21 -5.64
N SER A 216 -6.17 -4.98 -4.83
CA SER A 216 -7.24 -4.02 -5.13
C SER A 216 -6.72 -2.61 -5.43
N VAL A 217 -5.66 -2.16 -4.74
CA VAL A 217 -5.05 -0.86 -5.02
C VAL A 217 -4.45 -0.76 -6.42
N ALA A 218 -3.87 -1.83 -6.97
CA ALA A 218 -3.32 -1.82 -8.32
C ALA A 218 -4.40 -1.58 -9.38
N VAL A 219 -5.64 -2.03 -9.14
CA VAL A 219 -6.81 -1.71 -9.98
C VAL A 219 -7.04 -0.19 -10.01
N GLN A 220 -7.06 0.46 -8.85
CA GLN A 220 -7.24 1.91 -8.77
C GLN A 220 -6.04 2.67 -9.37
N LEU A 221 -4.83 2.15 -9.23
CA LEU A 221 -3.64 2.76 -9.83
C LEU A 221 -3.67 2.75 -11.36
N HIS A 222 -4.15 1.66 -11.99
CA HIS A 222 -4.41 1.65 -13.42
C HIS A 222 -5.48 2.68 -13.83
N ALA A 223 -6.51 2.86 -13.01
CA ALA A 223 -7.50 3.92 -13.22
C ALA A 223 -6.90 5.33 -13.07
N GLN A 224 -6.02 5.57 -12.08
CA GLN A 224 -5.34 6.87 -11.92
C GLN A 224 -4.40 7.16 -13.09
N GLU A 225 -3.68 6.15 -13.57
CA GLU A 225 -2.88 6.23 -14.79
C GLU A 225 -3.74 6.61 -16.00
N ALA A 226 -4.90 5.96 -16.18
CA ALA A 226 -5.85 6.31 -17.23
C ALA A 226 -6.34 7.77 -17.12
N LYS A 227 -6.68 8.24 -15.91
CA LYS A 227 -7.10 9.63 -15.67
C LYS A 227 -6.01 10.63 -16.04
N ALA A 228 -4.74 10.30 -15.81
CA ALA A 228 -3.60 11.12 -16.22
C ALA A 228 -3.43 11.13 -17.75
N TRP A 229 -3.48 9.97 -18.39
CA TRP A 229 -3.40 9.88 -19.86
C TRP A 229 -4.54 10.61 -20.56
N ALA A 230 -5.75 10.59 -19.99
CA ALA A 230 -6.90 11.30 -20.53
C ALA A 230 -6.67 12.82 -20.51
N ARG A 231 -6.09 13.37 -19.43
CA ARG A 231 -5.73 14.79 -19.32
C ARG A 231 -4.52 15.18 -20.17
N ILE A 232 -3.65 14.23 -20.53
CA ILE A 232 -2.56 14.42 -21.50
C ILE A 232 -3.09 14.38 -22.95
N GLY A 233 -4.25 13.75 -23.18
CA GLY A 233 -4.84 13.56 -24.52
C GLY A 233 -4.41 12.27 -25.21
N ASP A 234 -3.77 11.34 -24.51
CA ASP A 234 -3.33 10.06 -25.07
C ASP A 234 -4.42 8.99 -24.95
N ARG A 235 -5.34 8.97 -25.92
CA ARG A 235 -6.48 8.05 -25.92
C ARG A 235 -6.06 6.57 -25.90
N ARG A 236 -4.94 6.22 -26.55
CA ARG A 236 -4.47 4.83 -26.63
C ARG A 236 -4.08 4.32 -25.25
N ASN A 237 -3.32 5.13 -24.52
CA ASN A 237 -2.88 4.75 -23.18
C ASN A 237 -4.04 4.79 -22.16
N VAL A 238 -5.05 5.64 -22.34
CA VAL A 238 -6.30 5.57 -21.56
C VAL A 238 -6.96 4.20 -21.67
N HIS A 239 -7.22 3.74 -22.90
CA HIS A 239 -7.87 2.44 -23.11
C HIS A 239 -7.02 1.27 -22.60
N THR A 240 -5.69 1.36 -22.76
CA THR A 240 -4.77 0.32 -22.30
C THR A 240 -4.78 0.20 -20.78
N ALA A 241 -4.66 1.33 -20.07
CA ALA A 241 -4.66 1.34 -18.61
C ALA A 241 -6.02 0.92 -18.03
N LEU A 242 -7.14 1.37 -18.64
CA LEU A 242 -8.47 0.90 -18.23
C LEU A 242 -8.64 -0.62 -18.46
N GLU A 243 -8.18 -1.15 -19.58
CA GLU A 243 -8.31 -2.59 -19.84
C GLU A 243 -7.49 -3.44 -18.85
N GLN A 244 -6.30 -2.96 -18.47
CA GLN A 244 -5.46 -3.61 -17.45
C GLN A 244 -6.12 -3.59 -16.08
N GLY A 245 -6.67 -2.43 -15.65
CA GLY A 245 -7.39 -2.32 -14.39
C GLY A 245 -8.64 -3.19 -14.34
N ARG A 246 -9.45 -3.20 -15.42
CA ARG A 246 -10.63 -4.05 -15.57
C ARG A 246 -10.28 -5.54 -15.48
N SER A 247 -9.29 -5.97 -16.26
CA SER A 247 -8.85 -7.37 -16.29
C SER A 247 -8.32 -7.84 -14.92
N LEU A 248 -7.59 -6.97 -14.21
CA LEU A 248 -7.14 -7.26 -12.86
C LEU A 248 -8.32 -7.37 -11.89
N LEU A 249 -9.30 -6.46 -11.97
CA LEU A 249 -10.48 -6.49 -11.12
C LEU A 249 -11.30 -7.77 -11.31
N ASP A 250 -11.50 -8.21 -12.56
CA ASP A 250 -12.21 -9.45 -12.89
C ASP A 250 -11.54 -10.69 -12.27
N ALA A 251 -10.22 -10.65 -12.05
CA ALA A 251 -9.46 -11.74 -11.45
C ALA A 251 -9.49 -11.74 -9.92
N LEU A 252 -9.93 -10.65 -9.29
CA LEU A 252 -10.01 -10.54 -7.83
C LEU A 252 -11.33 -11.14 -7.32
N PRO A 253 -11.34 -11.70 -6.09
CA PRO A 253 -12.60 -12.10 -5.45
C PRO A 253 -13.49 -10.88 -5.22
N ALA A 254 -14.80 -11.11 -5.22
CA ALA A 254 -15.77 -10.09 -4.83
C ALA A 254 -15.48 -9.60 -3.40
N PRO A 255 -15.46 -8.28 -3.14
CA PRO A 255 -15.12 -7.77 -1.83
C PRO A 255 -16.25 -7.98 -0.83
N ASP A 256 -15.92 -8.40 0.39
CA ASP A 256 -16.88 -8.54 1.50
C ASP A 256 -17.42 -7.17 1.97
N ARG A 257 -16.56 -6.15 1.94
CA ARG A 257 -16.85 -4.77 2.36
C ARG A 257 -16.62 -3.79 1.20
N PRO A 258 -17.54 -3.73 0.21
CA PRO A 258 -17.42 -2.79 -0.91
C PRO A 258 -17.50 -1.32 -0.47
N ASP A 259 -17.97 -1.05 0.75
CA ASP A 259 -17.97 0.28 1.36
C ASP A 259 -16.60 0.72 1.92
N HIS A 260 -15.62 -0.19 2.01
CA HIS A 260 -14.29 0.09 2.52
C HIS A 260 -13.48 0.95 1.54
N HIS A 261 -13.02 2.14 1.96
CA HIS A 261 -12.34 3.09 1.07
C HIS A 261 -11.09 2.52 0.36
N PHE A 262 -10.32 1.69 1.06
CA PHE A 262 -9.12 1.03 0.52
C PHE A 262 -9.41 -0.31 -0.18
N VAL A 263 -10.63 -0.46 -0.70
CA VAL A 263 -11.07 -1.54 -1.57
C VAL A 263 -11.68 -0.91 -2.83
N VAL A 264 -11.54 -1.62 -3.94
CA VAL A 264 -12.05 -1.29 -5.26
C VAL A 264 -13.01 -2.39 -5.66
N ASP A 265 -14.27 -2.03 -5.78
CA ASP A 265 -15.32 -2.85 -6.34
C ASP A 265 -15.65 -2.39 -7.78
N PRO A 266 -16.42 -3.16 -8.56
CA PRO A 266 -16.81 -2.77 -9.91
C PRO A 266 -17.46 -1.38 -10.01
N GLN A 267 -18.30 -0.99 -9.04
CA GLN A 267 -18.93 0.33 -9.08
C GLN A 267 -17.91 1.46 -8.87
N LYS A 268 -16.94 1.29 -7.96
CA LYS A 268 -15.85 2.26 -7.82
C LYS A 268 -14.98 2.32 -9.06
N TYR A 269 -14.80 1.20 -9.76
CA TYR A 269 -14.07 1.18 -11.02
C TYR A 269 -14.77 1.95 -12.15
N ASP A 270 -16.08 1.72 -12.32
CA ASP A 270 -16.92 2.43 -13.29
C ASP A 270 -16.88 3.95 -13.08
N PHE A 271 -16.83 4.40 -11.82
CA PHE A 271 -16.63 5.81 -11.47
C PHE A 271 -15.32 6.39 -12.02
N TYR A 272 -14.20 5.64 -11.98
CA TYR A 272 -12.95 6.12 -12.57
C TYR A 272 -12.97 6.07 -14.10
N ALA A 273 -13.57 5.03 -14.68
CA ALA A 273 -13.71 4.91 -16.14
C ALA A 273 -14.57 6.04 -16.71
N MET A 274 -15.65 6.41 -16.02
CA MET A 274 -16.52 7.55 -16.35
C MET A 274 -15.71 8.83 -16.60
N ASP A 275 -14.81 9.20 -15.67
CA ASP A 275 -13.97 10.39 -15.79
C ASP A 275 -13.08 10.35 -17.04
N CYS A 276 -12.51 9.17 -17.31
CA CYS A 276 -11.65 8.96 -18.47
C CYS A 276 -12.44 9.10 -19.78
N HIS A 277 -13.61 8.47 -19.88
CA HIS A 277 -14.49 8.54 -21.05
C HIS A 277 -14.96 9.97 -21.32
N ARG A 278 -15.30 10.72 -20.27
CA ARG A 278 -15.64 12.15 -20.37
C ARG A 278 -14.49 12.95 -20.98
N LEU A 279 -13.27 12.79 -20.49
CA LEU A 279 -12.13 13.57 -20.96
C LEU A 279 -11.72 13.25 -22.39
N ILE A 280 -11.80 11.99 -22.80
CA ILE A 280 -11.54 11.61 -24.20
C ILE A 280 -12.72 11.93 -25.13
N GLY A 281 -13.85 12.43 -24.63
CA GLY A 281 -14.99 12.85 -25.45
C GLY A 281 -15.92 11.70 -25.88
N ASP A 282 -15.92 10.58 -25.16
CA ASP A 282 -16.93 9.53 -25.33
C ASP A 282 -18.15 9.83 -24.45
N ASP A 283 -18.93 10.83 -24.87
CA ASP A 283 -20.04 11.38 -24.09
C ASP A 283 -21.16 10.35 -23.84
N ALA A 284 -21.35 9.40 -24.75
CA ALA A 284 -22.37 8.36 -24.61
C ALA A 284 -22.04 7.42 -23.45
N LEU A 285 -20.81 6.89 -23.41
CA LEU A 285 -20.39 5.99 -22.35
C LEU A 285 -20.19 6.75 -21.02
N ALA A 286 -19.62 7.95 -21.07
CA ALA A 286 -19.47 8.80 -19.89
C ALA A 286 -20.82 9.10 -19.21
N GLY A 287 -21.84 9.47 -19.99
CA GLY A 287 -23.18 9.75 -19.48
C GLY A 287 -23.90 8.52 -18.92
N LEU A 288 -23.72 7.35 -19.54
CA LEU A 288 -24.25 6.08 -19.03
C LEU A 288 -23.64 5.73 -17.68
N LEU A 289 -22.30 5.74 -17.59
CA LEU A 289 -21.59 5.42 -16.35
C LEU A 289 -21.92 6.43 -15.23
N ALA A 290 -21.98 7.72 -15.55
CA ALA A 290 -22.35 8.74 -14.57
C ALA A 290 -23.76 8.53 -14.01
N THR A 291 -24.71 8.20 -14.87
CA THR A 291 -26.09 7.88 -14.45
C THR A 291 -26.12 6.66 -13.52
N GLU A 292 -25.33 5.63 -13.81
CA GLU A 292 -25.25 4.42 -12.98
C GLU A 292 -24.58 4.70 -11.62
N VAL A 293 -23.53 5.53 -11.61
CA VAL A 293 -22.87 5.99 -10.38
C VAL A 293 -23.85 6.75 -9.48
N LEU A 294 -24.68 7.64 -10.05
CA LEU A 294 -25.70 8.38 -9.31
C LEU A 294 -26.79 7.45 -8.77
N ARG A 295 -27.33 6.56 -9.62
CA ARG A 295 -28.36 5.60 -9.23
C ARG A 295 -27.95 4.77 -8.01
N ARG A 296 -26.68 4.35 -7.95
CA ARG A 296 -26.15 3.57 -6.84
C ARG A 296 -25.66 4.38 -5.64
N SER A 297 -25.50 5.69 -5.79
CA SER A 297 -25.13 6.61 -4.70
C SER A 297 -26.35 7.16 -3.96
N GLY A 298 -27.57 6.93 -4.48
CA GLY A 298 -28.83 7.37 -3.88
C GLY A 298 -29.25 6.59 -2.62
N PRO A 299 -30.40 6.95 -1.99
CA PRO A 299 -30.87 6.39 -0.73
C PRO A 299 -31.07 4.86 -0.73
N ASP A 300 -31.42 4.31 -1.89
CA ASP A 300 -31.67 2.87 -2.10
C ASP A 300 -30.40 2.10 -2.53
N GLY A 301 -29.24 2.76 -2.62
CA GLY A 301 -27.97 2.17 -3.04
C GLY A 301 -27.28 1.33 -1.96
N CYS A 302 -26.43 0.38 -2.37
CA CYS A 302 -25.68 -0.48 -1.44
C CYS A 302 -24.75 0.30 -0.49
N ALA A 303 -24.25 1.46 -0.90
CA ALA A 303 -23.46 2.35 -0.05
C ALA A 303 -23.48 3.81 -0.60
N PRO A 304 -23.97 4.80 0.17
CA PRO A 304 -23.93 6.19 -0.25
C PRO A 304 -22.49 6.68 -0.44
N SER A 305 -22.20 7.32 -1.58
CA SER A 305 -20.90 7.95 -1.87
C SER A 305 -21.05 9.35 -2.46
N PRO A 306 -21.29 10.37 -1.61
CA PRO A 306 -21.55 11.75 -2.02
C PRO A 306 -20.50 12.35 -2.96
N MET A 307 -19.21 12.08 -2.73
CA MET A 307 -18.14 12.61 -3.58
C MET A 307 -18.15 12.03 -5.00
N ARG A 308 -18.38 10.72 -5.13
CA ARG A 308 -18.52 10.07 -6.45
C ARG A 308 -19.75 10.58 -7.18
N ALA A 309 -20.85 10.81 -6.44
CA ALA A 309 -22.05 11.40 -6.99
C ALA A 309 -21.79 12.83 -7.53
N ALA A 310 -21.10 13.68 -6.77
CA ALA A 310 -20.75 15.02 -7.23
C ALA A 310 -19.90 15.01 -8.51
N GLU A 311 -18.91 14.13 -8.62
CA GLU A 311 -18.11 14.01 -9.86
C GLU A 311 -18.90 13.40 -11.04
N ALA A 312 -19.90 12.56 -10.76
CA ALA A 312 -20.83 12.05 -11.77
C ALA A 312 -21.79 13.15 -12.27
N GLU A 313 -22.30 14.00 -11.38
CA GLU A 313 -23.05 15.21 -11.73
C GLU A 313 -22.20 16.14 -12.62
N ILE A 314 -20.94 16.41 -12.26
CA ILE A 314 -20.01 17.16 -13.12
C ILE A 314 -19.85 16.49 -14.49
N THR A 315 -19.81 15.17 -14.56
CA THR A 315 -19.73 14.46 -15.83
C THR A 315 -20.95 14.69 -16.71
N LEU A 316 -22.15 14.57 -16.14
CA LEU A 316 -23.39 14.87 -16.87
C LEU A 316 -23.46 16.33 -17.30
N ALA A 317 -22.98 17.25 -16.46
CA ALA A 317 -22.91 18.67 -16.78
C ALA A 317 -22.01 18.95 -18.01
N VAL A 318 -20.83 18.32 -18.07
CA VAL A 318 -19.92 18.46 -19.22
C VAL A 318 -20.55 17.87 -20.49
N VAL A 319 -21.21 16.71 -20.37
CA VAL A 319 -21.92 16.08 -21.51
C VAL A 319 -23.07 16.98 -22.00
N ALA A 320 -23.83 17.59 -21.09
CA ALA A 320 -24.90 18.53 -21.44
C ALA A 320 -24.35 19.80 -22.13
N ALA A 321 -23.27 20.37 -21.58
CA ALA A 321 -22.62 21.55 -22.17
C ALA A 321 -22.14 21.27 -23.61
N ARG A 322 -21.54 20.10 -23.86
CA ARG A 322 -21.11 19.68 -25.21
C ARG A 322 -22.27 19.50 -26.20
N ARG A 323 -23.50 19.34 -25.70
CA ARG A 323 -24.74 19.25 -26.49
C ARG A 323 -25.48 20.59 -26.61
N ASP A 324 -24.84 21.69 -26.24
CA ASP A 324 -25.44 23.04 -26.23
C ASP A 324 -26.60 23.22 -25.24
N ASP A 325 -26.73 22.34 -24.25
CA ASP A 325 -27.76 22.41 -23.22
C ASP A 325 -27.20 23.05 -21.93
N LEU A 326 -27.15 24.39 -21.93
CA LEU A 326 -26.63 25.16 -20.79
C LEU A 326 -27.49 24.96 -19.53
N ASP A 327 -28.81 24.88 -19.68
CA ASP A 327 -29.70 24.76 -18.52
C ASP A 327 -29.49 23.42 -17.80
N ALA A 328 -29.43 22.30 -18.54
CA ALA A 328 -29.12 21.01 -17.94
C ALA A 328 -27.69 20.98 -17.36
N ALA A 329 -26.72 21.61 -18.05
CA ALA A 329 -25.35 21.68 -17.55
C ALA A 329 -25.26 22.41 -16.20
N LEU A 330 -25.99 23.52 -16.03
CA LEU A 330 -26.02 24.28 -14.78
C LEU A 330 -26.78 23.57 -13.67
N VAL A 331 -27.86 22.82 -13.97
CA VAL A 331 -28.55 22.00 -12.97
C VAL A 331 -27.61 20.95 -12.40
N HIS A 332 -26.98 20.15 -13.26
CA HIS A 332 -26.03 19.13 -12.83
C HIS A 332 -24.81 19.76 -12.13
N GLY A 333 -24.27 20.86 -12.67
CA GLY A 333 -23.18 21.60 -12.04
C GLY A 333 -23.52 22.08 -10.63
N THR A 334 -24.73 22.61 -10.43
CA THR A 334 -25.21 23.08 -9.11
C THR A 334 -25.38 21.92 -8.13
N ASN A 335 -26.00 20.81 -8.57
CA ASN A 335 -26.16 19.61 -7.75
C ASN A 335 -24.81 19.05 -7.27
N ALA A 336 -23.77 19.13 -8.11
CA ALA A 336 -22.43 18.70 -7.74
C ALA A 336 -21.82 19.52 -6.59
N LEU A 337 -22.20 20.79 -6.45
CA LEU A 337 -21.64 21.71 -5.45
C LEU A 337 -22.42 21.74 -4.13
N ASP A 338 -23.62 21.19 -4.08
CA ASP A 338 -24.53 21.26 -2.90
C ASP A 338 -24.12 20.27 -1.77
N GLY A 339 -23.27 19.29 -2.08
CA GLY A 339 -22.85 18.27 -1.13
C GLY A 339 -21.93 18.78 0.00
N ALA A 340 -22.32 18.54 1.26
CA ALA A 340 -21.50 18.86 2.44
C ALA A 340 -20.19 18.04 2.49
N ARG A 341 -20.26 16.72 2.18
CA ARG A 341 -19.09 15.85 2.12
C ARG A 341 -18.42 15.96 0.76
N ARG A 342 -17.22 16.55 0.73
CA ARG A 342 -16.44 16.79 -0.49
C ARG A 342 -14.96 16.54 -0.29
N SER A 343 -14.27 16.32 -1.41
CA SER A 343 -12.83 16.44 -1.52
C SER A 343 -12.53 17.75 -2.24
N ALA A 344 -12.08 18.79 -1.52
CA ALA A 344 -11.93 20.12 -2.10
C ALA A 344 -10.98 20.15 -3.32
N PRO A 345 -9.81 19.48 -3.30
CA PRO A 345 -8.93 19.44 -4.48
C PRO A 345 -9.55 18.71 -5.68
N SER A 346 -10.22 17.58 -5.45
CA SER A 346 -10.84 16.79 -6.53
C SER A 346 -12.01 17.54 -7.16
N LEU A 347 -12.89 18.11 -6.34
CA LEU A 347 -14.02 18.92 -6.80
C LEU A 347 -13.55 20.16 -7.57
N ARG A 348 -12.51 20.84 -7.08
CA ARG A 348 -11.91 21.99 -7.77
C ARG A 348 -11.36 21.61 -9.14
N MET A 349 -10.68 20.47 -9.25
CA MET A 349 -10.14 19.98 -10.53
C MET A 349 -11.27 19.73 -11.54
N VAL A 350 -12.22 18.84 -11.23
CA VAL A 350 -13.27 18.48 -12.20
C VAL A 350 -14.25 19.63 -12.45
N GLY A 351 -14.56 20.42 -11.42
CA GLY A 351 -15.40 21.62 -11.55
C GLY A 351 -14.73 22.66 -12.44
N THR A 352 -13.40 22.76 -12.39
CA THR A 352 -12.65 23.69 -13.25
C THR A 352 -12.76 23.29 -14.70
N GLU A 353 -12.70 22.00 -14.99
CA GLU A 353 -12.89 21.45 -16.34
C GLU A 353 -14.31 21.71 -16.86
N LEU A 354 -15.35 21.58 -16.03
CA LEU A 354 -16.72 21.97 -16.39
C LEU A 354 -16.84 23.46 -16.66
N ALA A 355 -16.35 24.29 -15.76
CA ALA A 355 -16.43 25.73 -15.90
C ALA A 355 -15.73 26.21 -17.19
N THR A 356 -14.60 25.61 -17.56
CA THR A 356 -13.93 25.89 -18.83
C THR A 356 -14.78 25.46 -20.02
N ALA A 357 -15.41 24.29 -19.98
CA ALA A 357 -16.33 23.85 -21.03
C ALA A 357 -17.54 24.79 -21.18
N LEU A 358 -18.07 25.33 -20.08
CA LEU A 358 -19.16 26.32 -20.10
C LEU A 358 -18.71 27.66 -20.68
N GLU A 359 -17.54 28.17 -20.25
CA GLU A 359 -16.96 29.43 -20.73
C GLU A 359 -16.64 29.37 -22.24
N ASP A 360 -16.07 28.25 -22.71
CA ASP A 360 -15.74 28.05 -24.11
C ASP A 360 -17.00 27.93 -24.99
N ARG A 361 -18.05 27.26 -24.50
CA ARG A 361 -19.26 26.99 -25.27
C ARG A 361 -20.29 28.12 -25.22
N PHE A 362 -20.36 28.84 -24.10
CA PHE A 362 -21.33 29.91 -23.84
C PHE A 362 -20.64 31.21 -23.42
N PRO A 363 -19.72 31.77 -24.22
CA PRO A 363 -18.84 32.88 -23.83
C PRO A 363 -19.55 34.21 -23.52
N VAL A 364 -20.83 34.34 -23.90
CA VAL A 364 -21.64 35.55 -23.68
C VAL A 364 -22.69 35.39 -22.59
N ASP A 365 -22.91 34.18 -22.07
CA ASP A 365 -23.89 33.93 -21.01
C ASP A 365 -23.22 34.08 -19.65
N SER A 366 -23.64 35.08 -18.87
CA SER A 366 -23.03 35.36 -17.57
C SER A 366 -23.16 34.20 -16.57
N ARG A 367 -24.14 33.31 -16.76
CA ARG A 367 -24.32 32.13 -15.91
C ARG A 367 -23.13 31.15 -15.99
N ALA A 368 -22.45 31.08 -17.15
CA ALA A 368 -21.24 30.28 -17.32
C ALA A 368 -20.11 30.81 -16.43
N THR A 369 -19.90 32.12 -16.41
CA THR A 369 -18.90 32.77 -15.54
C THR A 369 -19.30 32.76 -14.06
N ASP A 370 -20.59 32.80 -13.74
CA ASP A 370 -21.06 32.70 -12.36
C ASP A 370 -20.77 31.32 -11.75
N PHE A 371 -20.88 30.25 -12.54
CA PHE A 371 -20.54 28.90 -12.06
C PHE A 371 -19.09 28.81 -11.57
N ARG A 372 -18.13 29.40 -12.31
CA ARG A 372 -16.72 29.49 -11.89
C ARG A 372 -16.57 30.14 -10.52
N ARG A 373 -17.23 31.27 -10.31
CA ARG A 373 -17.19 32.01 -9.05
C ARG A 373 -17.72 31.16 -7.89
N VAL A 374 -18.86 30.50 -8.07
CA VAL A 374 -19.44 29.62 -7.06
C VAL A 374 -18.52 28.44 -6.75
N LEU A 375 -17.91 27.82 -7.76
CA LEU A 375 -16.92 26.75 -7.57
C LEU A 375 -15.74 27.23 -6.72
N ASP A 376 -15.21 28.42 -6.99
CA ASP A 376 -14.08 28.98 -6.24
C ASP A 376 -14.44 29.24 -4.77
N GLU A 377 -15.65 29.75 -4.49
CA GLU A 377 -16.16 29.95 -3.13
C GLU A 377 -16.33 28.61 -2.38
N VAL A 378 -16.90 27.60 -3.04
CA VAL A 378 -17.17 26.27 -2.47
C VAL A 378 -15.87 25.48 -2.19
N THR A 379 -14.84 25.69 -3.01
CA THR A 379 -13.57 24.95 -2.94
C THR A 379 -12.42 25.78 -2.36
N ALA A 380 -12.72 26.94 -1.78
CA ALA A 380 -11.74 27.75 -1.08
C ALA A 380 -11.14 26.95 0.10
N PRO A 381 -9.83 27.08 0.37
CA PRO A 381 -9.22 26.49 1.56
C PRO A 381 -9.90 27.03 2.82
N VAL A 382 -10.22 26.15 3.77
CA VAL A 382 -10.76 26.51 5.10
C VAL A 382 -9.66 26.95 6.05
#